data_AF-A0A444JD83-F1
#
_entry.id   AF-A0A444JD83-F1
#
_cell.length_a   1.000
_cell.length_b   1.000
_cell.length_c   1.000
_cell.angle_alpha   90.00
_cell.angle_beta   90.00
_cell.angle_gamma   90.00
#
_symmetry.space_group_name_H-M   'P 1'
#
loop_
_entity.id
_entity.type
_entity.pdbx_description
1 polymer ?
#
loop_
_entity_poly.entity_id
_entity_poly.type
_entity_poly.pdbx_seq_one_letter_code
_entity_poly.pdbx_strand_id
1 'polypeptide(L)'
;EANLKTVKLASTKYLDALPVTGNAHGQAYRDTALEQELVQEAWKFGIGAQFGGKYFAHDVRVIRLPRHGASCPIGLGVSCSADRNLKAKIDRQGIWVEELDYNPGSLIPDALRDGKDEQAVRIDLNQPMPEILGQLNQLPVATRILLNGPIIVGRDIAHAKWKELPDNGKPLPDYLQQHPVYYAGPSKTPPGMASGSFGPTTAGRMDSYVDLLQKNKGSMVMIAKGNRSQQVTDACRENNGFYLGSIGGPAALLAQESITKVECIDYPELGMEAVWKIEVKDFPAFLLIDNKGNDFFAK
;
A
#
# COMPACT_ATOMS: atom_id res chain seq x y z
N GLU A 1 -12.03 -21.84 11.60
CA GLU A 1 -10.56 -21.82 11.31
C GLU A 1 -10.19 -22.60 10.03
N ALA A 2 -10.70 -23.81 9.80
CA ALA A 2 -10.41 -24.60 8.58
C ALA A 2 -10.68 -23.84 7.26
N ASN A 3 -11.76 -23.06 7.19
CA ASN A 3 -12.05 -22.18 6.05
C ASN A 3 -10.89 -21.20 5.77
N LEU A 4 -10.46 -20.42 6.77
CA LEU A 4 -9.39 -19.44 6.61
C LEU A 4 -8.03 -20.08 6.28
N LYS A 5 -7.75 -21.28 6.83
CA LYS A 5 -6.57 -22.07 6.42
C LYS A 5 -6.63 -22.42 4.94
N THR A 6 -7.80 -22.85 4.45
CA THR A 6 -8.00 -23.20 3.04
C THR A 6 -7.83 -21.97 2.14
N VAL A 7 -8.39 -20.82 2.53
CA VAL A 7 -8.20 -19.55 1.80
C VAL A 7 -6.72 -19.18 1.70
N LYS A 8 -5.96 -19.31 2.80
CA LYS A 8 -4.51 -19.07 2.80
C LYS A 8 -3.78 -19.97 1.79
N LEU A 9 -4.08 -21.27 1.76
CA LEU A 9 -3.46 -22.21 0.83
C LEU A 9 -3.90 -21.97 -0.62
N ALA A 10 -5.16 -21.62 -0.83
CA ALA A 10 -5.70 -21.28 -2.14
C ALA A 10 -5.03 -20.02 -2.72
N SER A 11 -4.82 -18.98 -1.90
CA SER A 11 -4.19 -17.73 -2.35
C SER A 11 -2.72 -17.90 -2.75
N THR A 12 -2.05 -18.95 -2.28
CA THR A 12 -0.67 -19.30 -2.66
C THR A 12 -0.62 -20.41 -3.71
N LYS A 13 -1.74 -20.69 -4.40
CA LYS A 13 -1.84 -21.71 -5.46
C LYS A 13 -1.42 -23.13 -5.03
N TYR A 14 -1.43 -23.38 -3.72
CA TYR A 14 -1.05 -24.68 -3.16
C TYR A 14 -2.08 -25.77 -3.52
N LEU A 15 -3.33 -25.36 -3.76
CA LEU A 15 -4.47 -26.22 -4.02
C LEU A 15 -4.83 -26.34 -5.51
N ASP A 16 -3.97 -25.89 -6.41
CA ASP A 16 -4.26 -25.84 -7.86
C ASP A 16 -4.52 -27.22 -8.47
N ALA A 17 -3.97 -28.28 -7.86
CA ALA A 17 -4.09 -29.68 -8.29
C ALA A 17 -5.31 -30.42 -7.69
N LEU A 18 -6.21 -29.74 -6.97
CA LEU A 18 -7.46 -30.35 -6.51
C LEU A 18 -8.34 -30.81 -7.69
N PRO A 19 -9.22 -31.80 -7.50
CA PRO A 19 -10.26 -32.13 -8.47
C PRO A 19 -11.12 -30.90 -8.82
N VAL A 20 -11.72 -30.89 -10.01
CA VAL A 20 -12.60 -29.80 -10.46
C VAL A 20 -14.09 -30.09 -10.26
N THR A 21 -14.42 -31.24 -9.67
CA THR A 21 -15.80 -31.66 -9.36
C THR A 21 -15.88 -32.24 -7.96
N GLY A 22 -17.03 -32.09 -7.31
CA GLY A 22 -17.33 -32.73 -6.03
C GLY A 22 -17.64 -34.22 -6.17
N ASN A 23 -17.79 -34.91 -5.03
CA ASN A 23 -18.25 -36.30 -4.99
C ASN A 23 -19.20 -36.52 -3.79
N ALA A 24 -19.79 -37.72 -3.70
CA ALA A 24 -20.75 -38.07 -2.63
C ALA A 24 -20.12 -38.12 -1.22
N HIS A 25 -18.78 -38.17 -1.12
CA HIS A 25 -18.05 -38.25 0.15
C HIS A 25 -17.59 -36.87 0.67
N GLY A 26 -17.98 -35.78 -0.01
CA GLY A 26 -17.64 -34.43 0.41
C GLY A 26 -16.18 -34.04 0.14
N GLN A 27 -15.56 -34.55 -0.95
CA GLN A 27 -14.24 -34.08 -1.34
C GLN A 27 -14.22 -32.57 -1.63
N ALA A 28 -13.14 -31.90 -1.25
CA ALA A 28 -12.88 -30.55 -1.68
C ALA A 28 -12.61 -30.52 -3.20
N TYR A 29 -13.07 -29.47 -3.87
CA TYR A 29 -12.82 -29.29 -5.30
C TYR A 29 -12.65 -27.82 -5.66
N ARG A 30 -11.98 -27.59 -6.79
CA ARG A 30 -11.74 -26.27 -7.36
C ARG A 30 -12.81 -25.95 -8.40
N ASP A 31 -13.51 -24.84 -8.21
CA ASP A 31 -14.65 -24.41 -9.05
C ASP A 31 -14.16 -23.46 -10.15
N THR A 32 -13.66 -24.01 -11.24
CA THR A 32 -13.01 -23.23 -12.32
C THR A 32 -14.00 -22.36 -13.10
N ALA A 33 -15.28 -22.73 -13.13
CA ALA A 33 -16.30 -21.91 -13.76
C ALA A 33 -16.49 -20.60 -12.98
N LEU A 34 -16.62 -20.71 -11.65
CA LEU A 34 -16.74 -19.52 -10.80
C LEU A 34 -15.43 -18.72 -10.71
N GLU A 35 -14.25 -19.35 -10.80
CA GLU A 35 -12.98 -18.61 -10.95
C GLU A 35 -13.01 -17.67 -12.15
N GLN A 36 -13.48 -18.16 -13.30
CA GLN A 36 -13.53 -17.40 -14.56
C GLN A 36 -14.56 -16.26 -14.49
N GLU A 37 -15.72 -16.52 -13.89
CA GLU A 37 -16.74 -15.49 -13.69
C GLU A 37 -16.21 -14.38 -12.77
N LEU A 38 -15.66 -14.74 -11.61
CA LEU A 38 -15.19 -13.77 -10.62
C LEU A 38 -14.01 -12.92 -11.11
N VAL A 39 -13.08 -13.49 -11.89
CA VAL A 39 -11.98 -12.69 -12.44
C VAL A 39 -12.48 -11.70 -13.50
N GLN A 40 -13.49 -12.07 -14.29
CA GLN A 40 -14.13 -11.16 -15.25
C GLN A 40 -14.90 -10.04 -14.54
N GLU A 41 -15.62 -10.34 -13.47
CA GLU A 41 -16.30 -9.32 -12.66
C GLU A 41 -15.29 -8.39 -11.98
N ALA A 42 -14.20 -8.93 -11.42
CA ALA A 42 -13.13 -8.14 -10.83
C ALA A 42 -12.53 -7.12 -11.81
N TRP A 43 -12.43 -7.48 -13.09
CA TRP A 43 -11.93 -6.59 -14.14
C TRP A 43 -12.89 -5.47 -14.53
N LYS A 44 -14.17 -5.55 -14.13
CA LYS A 44 -15.18 -4.51 -14.40
C LYS A 44 -15.25 -3.45 -13.30
N PHE A 45 -14.59 -3.66 -12.16
CA PHE A 45 -14.65 -2.73 -11.02
C PHE A 45 -14.04 -1.36 -11.31
N GLY A 46 -13.21 -1.23 -12.35
CA GLY A 46 -12.54 0.04 -12.69
C GLY A 46 -11.43 0.45 -11.73
N ILE A 47 -11.24 -0.24 -10.59
CA ILE A 47 -10.16 0.00 -9.61
C ILE A 47 -8.78 -0.30 -10.21
N GLY A 48 -8.69 -1.34 -11.03
CA GLY A 48 -7.47 -1.76 -11.70
C GLY A 48 -6.28 -2.03 -10.78
N ALA A 49 -5.07 -1.85 -11.33
CA ALA A 49 -3.83 -2.03 -10.59
C ALA A 49 -3.53 -0.77 -9.76
N GLN A 50 -4.23 -0.63 -8.63
CA GLN A 50 -4.16 0.48 -7.65
C GLN A 50 -4.77 1.81 -8.10
N PHE A 51 -4.52 2.26 -9.34
CA PHE A 51 -4.87 3.62 -9.80
C PHE A 51 -5.78 3.61 -11.05
N GLY A 52 -6.82 2.79 -11.02
CA GLY A 52 -7.79 2.70 -12.10
C GLY A 52 -7.42 1.65 -13.15
N GLY A 53 -8.43 1.14 -13.86
CA GLY A 53 -8.29 0.25 -15.01
C GLY A 53 -8.76 -1.18 -14.75
N LYS A 54 -8.16 -2.14 -15.47
CA LYS A 54 -8.64 -3.52 -15.57
C LYS A 54 -8.09 -4.45 -14.49
N TYR A 55 -6.79 -4.38 -14.21
CA TYR A 55 -6.06 -5.45 -13.49
C TYR A 55 -6.19 -5.37 -11.97
N PHE A 56 -7.41 -5.49 -11.45
CA PHE A 56 -7.65 -5.61 -10.01
C PHE A 56 -7.19 -6.97 -9.45
N ALA A 57 -7.37 -8.03 -10.23
CA ALA A 57 -6.91 -9.38 -9.92
C ALA A 57 -6.09 -9.94 -11.08
N HIS A 58 -5.00 -10.63 -10.77
CA HIS A 58 -4.23 -11.41 -11.74
C HIS A 58 -5.00 -12.66 -12.16
N ASP A 59 -5.49 -13.41 -11.17
CA ASP A 59 -6.32 -14.60 -11.30
C ASP A 59 -7.17 -14.78 -10.02
N VAL A 60 -8.04 -15.79 -10.02
CA VAL A 60 -8.89 -16.17 -8.87
C VAL A 60 -8.74 -17.67 -8.61
N ARG A 61 -8.85 -18.07 -7.34
CA ARG A 61 -9.02 -19.48 -6.93
C ARG A 61 -10.29 -19.62 -6.10
N VAL A 62 -11.14 -20.59 -6.45
CA VAL A 62 -12.39 -20.88 -5.73
C VAL A 62 -12.38 -22.33 -5.27
N ILE A 63 -12.29 -22.55 -3.97
CA ILE A 63 -12.30 -23.88 -3.37
C ILE A 63 -13.64 -24.12 -2.67
N ARG A 64 -14.33 -25.17 -3.08
CA ARG A 64 -15.59 -25.63 -2.49
C ARG A 64 -15.27 -26.73 -1.48
N LEU A 65 -15.74 -26.55 -0.25
CA LEU A 65 -15.57 -27.48 0.86
C LEU A 65 -16.92 -28.05 1.30
N PRO A 66 -16.96 -29.27 1.88
CA PRO A 66 -18.13 -29.73 2.60
C PRO A 66 -18.40 -28.83 3.81
N ARG A 67 -19.64 -28.82 4.27
CA ARG A 67 -20.08 -28.01 5.40
C ARG A 67 -21.13 -28.75 6.21
N HIS A 68 -21.23 -28.43 7.49
CA HIS A 68 -22.39 -28.81 8.29
C HIS A 68 -23.67 -28.17 7.71
N GLY A 69 -24.82 -28.86 7.80
CA GLY A 69 -26.07 -28.40 7.18
C GLY A 69 -26.48 -26.98 7.61
N ALA A 70 -26.27 -26.65 8.89
CA ALA A 70 -26.58 -25.35 9.49
C ALA A 70 -25.47 -24.29 9.36
N SER A 71 -24.44 -24.52 8.54
CA SER A 71 -23.30 -23.61 8.44
C SER A 71 -22.87 -23.40 6.99
N CYS A 72 -22.45 -22.19 6.64
CA CYS A 72 -21.88 -21.88 5.33
C CYS A 72 -20.78 -20.81 5.46
N PRO A 73 -19.61 -21.18 6.02
CA PRO A 73 -18.52 -20.22 6.18
C PRO A 73 -17.93 -19.88 4.80
N ILE A 74 -17.83 -18.58 4.50
CA ILE A 74 -17.17 -18.05 3.30
C ILE A 74 -15.92 -17.29 3.73
N GLY A 75 -14.82 -17.51 3.05
CA GLY A 75 -13.57 -16.82 3.30
C GLY A 75 -13.01 -16.23 2.02
N LEU A 76 -12.48 -15.02 2.11
CA LEU A 76 -11.87 -14.29 1.02
C LEU A 76 -10.49 -13.82 1.45
N GLY A 77 -9.51 -13.94 0.56
CA GLY A 77 -8.13 -13.53 0.82
C GLY A 77 -7.39 -13.32 -0.48
N VAL A 78 -6.25 -12.63 -0.38
CA VAL A 78 -5.40 -12.29 -1.52
C VAL A 78 -3.95 -12.63 -1.21
N SER A 79 -3.20 -13.01 -2.24
CA SER A 79 -1.75 -12.76 -2.24
C SER A 79 -1.53 -11.40 -2.89
N CYS A 80 -0.65 -10.59 -2.32
CA CYS A 80 -0.38 -9.24 -2.81
C CYS A 80 0.76 -9.24 -3.84
N SER A 81 1.13 -8.09 -4.38
CA SER A 81 2.28 -7.96 -5.31
C SER A 81 3.59 -8.51 -4.74
N ALA A 82 3.73 -8.58 -3.42
CA ALA A 82 4.79 -9.34 -2.76
C ALA A 82 4.37 -10.81 -2.55
N ASP A 83 4.04 -11.49 -3.65
CA ASP A 83 3.62 -12.90 -3.67
C ASP A 83 4.82 -13.80 -3.37
N ARG A 84 4.92 -14.23 -2.11
CA ARG A 84 6.13 -14.85 -1.55
C ARG A 84 5.77 -16.15 -0.85
N ASN A 85 5.91 -17.23 -1.59
CA ASN A 85 5.77 -18.59 -1.10
C ASN A 85 6.81 -19.46 -1.82
N LEU A 86 7.26 -20.53 -1.17
CA LEU A 86 8.25 -21.44 -1.70
C LEU A 86 7.99 -22.84 -1.14
N LYS A 87 7.88 -23.84 -2.01
CA LYS A 87 7.73 -25.25 -1.65
C LYS A 87 9.09 -25.90 -1.44
N ALA A 88 9.19 -26.79 -0.48
CA ALA A 88 10.37 -27.61 -0.26
C ALA A 88 9.95 -29.03 0.11
N LYS A 89 10.79 -30.02 -0.21
CA LYS A 89 10.62 -31.40 0.22
C LYS A 89 11.96 -32.02 0.61
N ILE A 90 11.92 -33.00 1.49
CA ILE A 90 13.06 -33.83 1.86
C ILE A 90 12.70 -35.26 1.53
N ASP A 91 13.58 -35.96 0.82
CA ASP A 91 13.44 -37.38 0.56
C ASP A 91 14.78 -38.10 0.71
N ARG A 92 14.83 -39.40 0.36
CA ARG A 92 16.04 -40.22 0.49
C ARG A 92 17.22 -39.71 -0.36
N GLN A 93 16.97 -38.83 -1.32
CA GLN A 93 17.98 -38.32 -2.25
C GLN A 93 18.52 -36.95 -1.82
N GLY A 94 17.80 -36.21 -0.96
CA GLY A 94 18.30 -34.97 -0.38
C GLY A 94 17.21 -33.95 -0.05
N ILE A 95 17.59 -32.69 -0.13
CA ILE A 95 16.75 -31.52 0.15
C ILE A 95 16.45 -30.84 -1.19
N TRP A 96 15.18 -30.63 -1.46
CA TRP A 96 14.69 -30.00 -2.68
C TRP A 96 13.95 -28.71 -2.33
N VAL A 97 14.18 -27.67 -3.12
CA VAL A 97 13.63 -26.33 -2.94
C VAL A 97 13.07 -25.91 -4.30
N GLU A 98 11.86 -25.35 -4.32
CA GLU A 98 11.22 -24.84 -5.53
C GLU A 98 12.09 -23.76 -6.18
N GLU A 99 12.29 -23.90 -7.48
CA GLU A 99 13.04 -22.95 -8.30
C GLU A 99 12.14 -21.74 -8.61
N LEU A 100 12.67 -20.54 -8.34
CA LEU A 100 12.02 -19.28 -8.69
C LEU A 100 12.71 -18.64 -9.89
N ASP A 101 12.09 -17.61 -10.46
CA ASP A 101 12.68 -16.88 -11.58
C ASP A 101 13.87 -16.01 -11.12
N TYR A 102 15.06 -16.31 -11.65
CA TYR A 102 16.30 -15.56 -11.38
C TYR A 102 16.55 -14.42 -12.37
N ASN A 103 15.74 -14.28 -13.43
CA ASN A 103 15.87 -13.22 -14.44
C ASN A 103 14.53 -12.51 -14.70
N PRO A 104 13.86 -11.94 -13.67
CA PRO A 104 12.54 -11.34 -13.84
C PRO A 104 12.53 -10.11 -14.78
N GLY A 105 13.70 -9.50 -15.04
CA GLY A 105 13.84 -8.40 -15.99
C GLY A 105 13.45 -8.76 -17.42
N SER A 106 13.56 -10.05 -17.82
CA SER A 106 13.14 -10.49 -19.15
C SER A 106 11.62 -10.45 -19.35
N LEU A 107 10.84 -10.38 -18.27
CA LEU A 107 9.38 -10.24 -18.34
C LEU A 107 8.94 -8.79 -18.64
N ILE A 108 9.85 -7.82 -18.52
CA ILE A 108 9.58 -6.42 -18.80
C ILE A 108 9.90 -6.16 -20.28
N PRO A 109 8.92 -5.76 -21.11
CA PRO A 109 9.18 -5.38 -22.51
C PRO A 109 10.23 -4.28 -22.60
N ASP A 110 11.15 -4.37 -23.57
CA ASP A 110 12.27 -3.42 -23.72
C ASP A 110 11.80 -1.96 -23.76
N ALA A 111 10.69 -1.68 -24.46
CA ALA A 111 10.12 -0.34 -24.57
C ALA A 111 9.62 0.27 -23.25
N LEU A 112 9.46 -0.53 -22.18
CA LEU A 112 8.94 -0.08 -20.89
C LEU A 112 10.01 0.01 -19.79
N ARG A 113 11.26 -0.37 -20.07
CA ARG A 113 12.31 -0.47 -19.03
C ARG A 113 12.81 0.89 -18.53
N ASP A 114 12.87 1.90 -19.40
CA ASP A 114 13.47 3.21 -19.10
C ASP A 114 12.44 4.37 -19.12
N GLY A 115 11.15 4.04 -19.07
CA GLY A 115 10.08 5.04 -19.14
C GLY A 115 10.11 5.99 -17.94
N LYS A 116 10.37 7.27 -18.17
CA LYS A 116 10.20 8.33 -17.17
C LYS A 116 8.87 9.04 -17.39
N ASP A 117 8.22 9.41 -16.30
CA ASP A 117 6.99 10.19 -16.36
C ASP A 117 7.30 11.68 -16.58
N GLU A 118 7.40 12.08 -17.84
CA GLU A 118 7.65 13.47 -18.22
C GLU A 118 6.45 14.40 -17.98
N GLN A 119 5.25 13.84 -17.82
CA GLN A 119 4.00 14.59 -17.69
C GLN A 119 3.58 14.81 -16.22
N ALA A 120 4.30 14.22 -15.26
CA ALA A 120 4.01 14.40 -13.85
C ALA A 120 4.37 15.81 -13.37
N VAL A 121 3.50 16.38 -12.53
CA VAL A 121 3.74 17.68 -11.89
C VAL A 121 4.77 17.52 -10.79
N ARG A 122 5.84 18.33 -10.84
CA ARG A 122 6.87 18.32 -9.78
C ARG A 122 6.47 19.29 -8.68
N ILE A 123 6.50 18.82 -7.44
CA ILE A 123 6.24 19.63 -6.25
C ILE A 123 7.51 19.67 -5.41
N ASP A 124 7.99 20.88 -5.13
CA ASP A 124 9.11 21.13 -4.22
C ASP A 124 8.60 21.22 -2.77
N LEU A 125 9.03 20.28 -1.95
CA LEU A 125 8.69 20.13 -0.53
C LEU A 125 9.60 20.94 0.39
N ASN A 126 10.60 21.64 -0.15
CA ASN A 126 11.42 22.59 0.62
C ASN A 126 10.69 23.91 0.89
N GLN A 127 9.53 24.11 0.28
CA GLN A 127 8.71 25.31 0.48
C GLN A 127 7.91 25.22 1.79
N PRO A 128 7.48 26.37 2.35
CA PRO A 128 6.54 26.38 3.48
C PRO A 128 5.24 25.64 3.15
N MET A 129 4.68 24.93 4.14
CA MET A 129 3.43 24.14 3.97
C MET A 129 2.29 24.91 3.26
N PRO A 130 2.00 26.20 3.56
CA PRO A 130 0.96 26.95 2.84
C PRO A 130 1.19 27.04 1.33
N GLU A 131 2.43 27.13 0.87
CA GLU A 131 2.77 27.19 -0.55
C GLU A 131 2.60 25.82 -1.22
N ILE A 132 2.99 24.75 -0.54
CA ILE A 132 2.76 23.36 -0.99
C ILE A 132 1.25 23.12 -1.16
N LEU A 133 0.44 23.47 -0.15
CA LEU A 133 -1.02 23.35 -0.22
C LEU A 133 -1.61 24.21 -1.34
N GLY A 134 -1.08 25.41 -1.56
CA GLY A 134 -1.48 26.30 -2.65
C GLY A 134 -1.26 25.68 -4.03
N GLN A 135 -0.11 25.00 -4.24
CA GLN A 135 0.17 24.27 -5.48
C GLN A 135 -0.77 23.06 -5.65
N LEU A 136 -0.93 22.23 -4.61
CA LEU A 136 -1.82 21.06 -4.66
C LEU A 136 -3.29 21.46 -4.91
N ASN A 137 -3.72 22.61 -4.39
CA ASN A 137 -5.08 23.10 -4.60
C ASN A 137 -5.41 23.40 -6.07
N GLN A 138 -4.42 23.66 -6.93
CA GLN A 138 -4.63 23.89 -8.36
C GLN A 138 -4.79 22.59 -9.17
N LEU A 139 -4.53 21.44 -8.57
CA LEU A 139 -4.52 20.15 -9.25
C LEU A 139 -5.84 19.38 -9.00
N PRO A 140 -6.41 18.73 -10.02
CA PRO A 140 -7.51 17.80 -9.81
C PRO A 140 -7.01 16.46 -9.26
N VAL A 141 -7.91 15.69 -8.62
CA VAL A 141 -7.64 14.28 -8.29
C VAL A 141 -7.28 13.48 -9.54
N ALA A 142 -6.53 12.38 -9.37
CA ALA A 142 -5.84 11.61 -10.40
C ALA A 142 -4.56 12.24 -10.99
N THR A 143 -4.20 13.47 -10.62
CA THR A 143 -2.96 14.09 -11.10
C THR A 143 -1.73 13.32 -10.62
N ARG A 144 -0.82 13.00 -11.54
CA ARG A 144 0.48 12.38 -11.27
C ARG A 144 1.46 13.43 -10.77
N ILE A 145 2.15 13.13 -9.68
CA ILE A 145 3.03 14.03 -8.95
C ILE A 145 4.39 13.37 -8.70
N LEU A 146 5.45 14.16 -8.83
CA LEU A 146 6.81 13.82 -8.40
C LEU A 146 7.23 14.78 -7.27
N LEU A 147 7.46 14.22 -6.09
CA LEU A 147 7.81 14.98 -4.89
C LEU A 147 9.33 15.08 -4.72
N ASN A 148 9.82 16.26 -4.35
CA ASN A 148 11.25 16.51 -4.12
C ASN A 148 11.44 17.26 -2.79
N GLY A 149 12.29 16.78 -1.89
CA GLY A 149 12.59 17.42 -0.61
C GLY A 149 12.21 16.58 0.62
N PRO A 150 12.06 17.21 1.80
CA PRO A 150 11.90 16.51 3.06
C PRO A 150 10.49 15.94 3.27
N ILE A 151 10.43 14.74 3.84
CA ILE A 151 9.19 14.07 4.24
C ILE A 151 9.38 13.48 5.64
N ILE A 152 8.38 13.62 6.49
CA ILE A 152 8.33 12.93 7.79
C ILE A 152 7.66 11.58 7.61
N VAL A 153 8.23 10.55 8.21
CA VAL A 153 7.72 9.19 8.16
C VAL A 153 7.23 8.78 9.53
N GLY A 154 6.02 8.25 9.59
CA GLY A 154 5.47 7.65 10.80
C GLY A 154 4.20 6.87 10.48
N ARG A 155 3.94 5.82 11.25
CA ARG A 155 2.78 4.94 11.05
C ARG A 155 2.09 4.63 12.38
N ASP A 156 1.45 3.47 12.49
CA ASP A 156 0.51 3.07 13.53
C ASP A 156 0.90 3.55 14.96
N ILE A 157 2.07 3.15 15.50
CA ILE A 157 2.45 3.52 16.88
C ILE A 157 2.81 5.00 17.01
N ALA A 158 3.52 5.58 16.01
CA ALA A 158 3.84 7.01 16.01
C ALA A 158 2.58 7.89 15.99
N HIS A 159 1.56 7.51 15.21
CA HIS A 159 0.26 8.21 15.20
C HIS A 159 -0.47 8.11 16.53
N ALA A 160 -0.40 6.96 17.21
CA ALA A 160 -0.93 6.82 18.56
C ALA A 160 -0.24 7.78 19.54
N LYS A 161 1.10 7.90 19.46
CA LYS A 161 1.87 8.89 20.25
C LYS A 161 1.50 10.33 19.93
N TRP A 162 1.34 10.67 18.65
CA TRP A 162 0.93 12.01 18.25
C TRP A 162 -0.48 12.35 18.72
N LYS A 163 -1.40 11.37 18.74
CA LYS A 163 -2.74 11.55 19.30
C LYS A 163 -2.73 11.83 20.81
N GLU A 164 -1.89 11.11 21.57
CA GLU A 164 -1.77 11.31 23.02
C GLU A 164 -1.36 12.74 23.38
N LEU A 165 -0.66 13.46 22.51
CA LEU A 165 -0.19 14.82 22.79
C LEU A 165 -1.36 15.82 22.93
N PRO A 166 -2.23 16.05 21.91
CA PRO A 166 -3.40 16.92 22.06
C PRO A 166 -4.38 16.46 23.14
N ASP A 167 -4.57 15.14 23.32
CA ASP A 167 -5.43 14.60 24.38
C ASP A 167 -4.97 15.04 25.78
N ASN A 168 -3.67 15.28 25.94
CA ASN A 168 -3.04 15.76 27.18
C ASN A 168 -2.76 17.28 27.16
N GLY A 169 -3.35 18.04 26.23
CA GLY A 169 -3.14 19.48 26.09
C GLY A 169 -1.73 19.89 25.63
N LYS A 170 -0.96 18.96 25.05
CA LYS A 170 0.38 19.23 24.49
C LYS A 170 0.28 19.50 22.99
N PRO A 171 1.12 20.40 22.45
CA PRO A 171 1.15 20.66 21.02
C PRO A 171 1.67 19.43 20.25
N LEU A 172 1.28 19.34 18.97
CA LEU A 172 1.92 18.43 18.03
C LEU A 172 3.37 18.87 17.76
N PRO A 173 4.29 17.94 17.49
CA PRO A 173 5.66 18.28 17.09
C PRO A 173 5.67 19.14 15.81
N ASP A 174 6.55 20.14 15.76
CA ASP A 174 6.62 21.10 14.65
C ASP A 174 6.85 20.44 13.29
N TYR A 175 7.57 19.31 13.27
CA TYR A 175 7.84 18.55 12.04
C TYR A 175 6.56 18.08 11.34
N LEU A 176 5.45 17.86 12.05
CA LEU A 176 4.17 17.45 11.47
C LEU A 176 3.44 18.60 10.77
N GLN A 177 3.77 19.84 11.13
CA GLN A 177 3.17 21.04 10.54
C GLN A 177 4.01 21.54 9.36
N GLN A 178 5.32 21.28 9.38
CA GLN A 178 6.28 21.77 8.39
C GLN A 178 6.40 20.87 7.15
N HIS A 179 6.12 19.58 7.26
CA HIS A 179 6.44 18.61 6.21
C HIS A 179 5.28 17.62 5.96
N PRO A 180 5.17 17.06 4.73
CA PRO A 180 4.26 15.94 4.48
C PRO A 180 4.56 14.73 5.36
N VAL A 181 3.52 13.93 5.66
CA VAL A 181 3.64 12.72 6.47
C VAL A 181 3.45 11.48 5.61
N TYR A 182 4.50 10.70 5.46
CA TYR A 182 4.54 9.42 4.76
C TYR A 182 4.33 8.25 5.71
N TYR A 183 3.34 7.42 5.43
CA TYR A 183 3.05 6.27 6.26
C TYR A 183 3.86 5.08 5.77
N ALA A 184 4.98 4.81 6.41
CA ALA A 184 5.86 3.71 6.08
C ALA A 184 6.69 3.26 7.29
N GLY A 185 7.42 2.16 7.12
CA GLY A 185 8.46 1.72 8.04
C GLY A 185 9.61 1.11 7.23
N PRO A 186 10.86 1.55 7.42
CA PRO A 186 11.98 1.09 6.59
C PRO A 186 12.37 -0.34 6.94
N SER A 187 12.82 -1.08 5.94
CA SER A 187 13.65 -2.27 6.17
C SER A 187 15.10 -1.87 6.51
N LYS A 188 15.92 -2.83 6.93
CA LYS A 188 17.34 -2.58 7.26
C LYS A 188 18.08 -2.01 6.05
N THR A 189 18.84 -0.95 6.26
CA THR A 189 19.69 -0.33 5.22
C THR A 189 20.87 -1.24 4.87
N PRO A 190 21.03 -1.65 3.60
CA PRO A 190 22.21 -2.37 3.15
C PRO A 190 23.49 -1.52 3.28
N PRO A 191 24.66 -2.13 3.52
CA PRO A 191 25.93 -1.40 3.54
C PRO A 191 26.16 -0.60 2.26
N GLY A 192 26.50 0.68 2.40
CA GLY A 192 26.80 1.57 1.26
C GLY A 192 25.57 2.12 0.52
N MET A 193 24.35 1.79 0.93
CA MET A 193 23.12 2.36 0.38
C MET A 193 22.54 3.46 1.26
N ALA A 194 21.79 4.39 0.66
CA ALA A 194 21.12 5.47 1.39
C ALA A 194 19.92 4.99 2.22
N SER A 195 19.21 3.96 1.74
CA SER A 195 18.01 3.42 2.37
C SER A 195 17.89 1.93 2.13
N GLY A 196 17.27 1.20 3.06
CA GLY A 196 16.68 -0.10 2.76
C GLY A 196 15.36 0.05 1.99
N SER A 197 14.77 -1.05 1.53
CA SER A 197 13.42 -1.05 0.93
C SER A 197 12.44 -0.32 1.83
N PHE A 198 11.72 0.67 1.27
CA PHE A 198 10.94 1.63 2.06
C PHE A 198 9.67 2.07 1.32
N GLY A 199 8.74 1.13 1.16
CA GLY A 199 7.46 1.37 0.48
C GLY A 199 6.33 1.79 1.43
N PRO A 200 5.20 2.28 0.88
CA PRO A 200 4.09 2.79 1.68
C PRO A 200 3.35 1.69 2.44
N THR A 201 2.77 2.05 3.58
CA THR A 201 1.81 1.24 4.32
C THR A 201 0.37 1.64 4.01
N THR A 202 -0.59 0.78 4.37
CA THR A 202 -2.03 1.03 4.11
C THR A 202 -2.52 2.28 4.84
N ALA A 203 -3.02 3.25 4.08
CA ALA A 203 -3.48 4.55 4.58
C ALA A 203 -4.65 4.45 5.56
N GLY A 204 -5.61 3.57 5.25
CA GLY A 204 -6.86 3.37 6.00
C GLY A 204 -6.70 3.14 7.51
N ARG A 205 -5.57 2.58 7.95
CA ARG A 205 -5.32 2.34 9.38
C ARG A 205 -5.09 3.62 10.18
N MET A 206 -4.75 4.72 9.51
CA MET A 206 -4.51 6.02 10.12
C MET A 206 -5.71 6.98 9.97
N ASP A 207 -6.84 6.53 9.40
CA ASP A 207 -8.00 7.40 9.10
C ASP A 207 -8.53 8.13 10.33
N SER A 208 -8.62 7.45 11.48
CA SER A 208 -9.14 8.01 12.73
C SER A 208 -8.29 9.14 13.34
N TYR A 209 -7.05 9.34 12.85
CA TYR A 209 -6.16 10.38 13.36
C TYR A 209 -6.22 11.66 12.52
N VAL A 210 -6.71 11.59 11.27
CA VAL A 210 -6.53 12.67 10.29
C VAL A 210 -7.15 13.97 10.74
N ASP A 211 -8.44 13.96 11.09
CA ASP A 211 -9.16 15.17 11.50
C ASP A 211 -8.51 15.82 12.73
N LEU A 212 -8.17 15.02 13.75
CA LEU A 212 -7.48 15.51 14.95
C LEU A 212 -6.14 16.18 14.61
N LEU A 213 -5.31 15.53 13.78
CA LEU A 213 -4.01 16.07 13.43
C LEU A 213 -4.14 17.36 12.61
N GLN A 214 -5.04 17.39 11.61
CA GLN A 214 -5.23 18.53 10.73
C GLN A 214 -5.85 19.74 11.45
N LYS A 215 -6.76 19.53 12.41
CA LYS A 215 -7.26 20.59 13.30
C LYS A 215 -6.13 21.29 14.06
N ASN A 216 -5.08 20.54 14.39
CA ASN A 216 -3.85 21.02 15.01
C ASN A 216 -2.75 21.36 14.00
N LYS A 217 -3.11 21.57 12.72
CA LYS A 217 -2.21 21.92 11.60
C LYS A 217 -1.13 20.89 11.27
N GLY A 218 -1.21 19.69 11.84
CA GLY A 218 -0.34 18.57 11.52
C GLY A 218 -0.90 17.70 10.40
N SER A 219 -0.02 16.98 9.70
CA SER A 219 -0.42 15.97 8.69
C SER A 219 -1.34 16.53 7.59
N MET A 220 -1.07 17.78 7.17
CA MET A 220 -1.84 18.47 6.13
C MET A 220 -1.69 17.83 4.74
N VAL A 221 -0.53 17.24 4.46
CA VAL A 221 -0.27 16.43 3.26
C VAL A 221 0.13 15.03 3.70
N MET A 222 -0.65 14.04 3.31
CA MET A 222 -0.46 12.63 3.71
C MET A 222 -0.01 11.82 2.49
N ILE A 223 0.94 10.91 2.67
CA ILE A 223 1.46 10.05 1.60
C ILE A 223 1.39 8.60 2.06
N ALA A 224 0.69 7.73 1.35
CA ALA A 224 0.54 6.31 1.72
C ALA A 224 0.05 5.48 0.52
N LYS A 225 -0.52 4.29 0.74
CA LYS A 225 -1.18 3.51 -0.31
C LYS A 225 -2.57 3.03 0.07
N GLY A 226 -3.41 2.85 -0.97
CA GLY A 226 -4.79 2.37 -0.85
C GLY A 226 -5.81 3.50 -0.76
N ASN A 227 -7.08 3.14 -0.93
CA ASN A 227 -8.22 4.02 -0.71
C ASN A 227 -8.42 4.30 0.80
N ARG A 228 -9.19 5.34 1.10
CA ARG A 228 -9.48 5.78 2.48
C ARG A 228 -10.98 5.90 2.69
N SER A 229 -11.38 6.01 3.95
CA SER A 229 -12.78 6.20 4.31
C SER A 229 -13.22 7.66 4.11
N GLN A 230 -14.54 7.86 3.98
CA GLN A 230 -15.17 9.17 3.78
C GLN A 230 -14.74 10.21 4.84
N GLN A 231 -14.49 9.77 6.08
CA GLN A 231 -14.04 10.67 7.15
C GLN A 231 -12.77 11.46 6.79
N VAL A 232 -11.88 10.88 5.97
CA VAL A 232 -10.65 11.53 5.54
C VAL A 232 -10.93 12.58 4.47
N THR A 233 -11.84 12.28 3.54
CA THR A 233 -12.32 13.23 2.53
C THR A 233 -12.97 14.43 3.18
N ASP A 234 -13.81 14.20 4.19
CA ASP A 234 -14.47 15.27 4.96
C ASP A 234 -13.44 16.10 5.75
N ALA A 235 -12.49 15.44 6.43
CA ALA A 235 -11.42 16.12 7.17
C ALA A 235 -10.53 16.99 6.26
N CYS A 236 -10.14 16.47 5.08
CA CYS A 236 -9.35 17.23 4.11
C CYS A 236 -10.09 18.46 3.60
N ARG A 237 -11.41 18.34 3.36
CA ARG A 237 -12.25 19.48 2.98
C ARG A 237 -12.37 20.51 4.10
N GLU A 238 -12.58 20.07 5.34
CA GLU A 238 -12.75 20.96 6.50
C GLU A 238 -11.46 21.68 6.89
N ASN A 239 -10.32 21.01 6.77
CA ASN A 239 -9.05 21.50 7.27
C ASN A 239 -8.07 21.95 6.17
N ASN A 240 -8.47 21.89 4.89
CA ASN A 240 -7.62 22.22 3.73
C ASN A 240 -6.43 21.26 3.54
N GLY A 241 -6.65 19.97 3.75
CA GLY A 241 -5.65 18.90 3.64
C GLY A 241 -5.70 18.13 2.31
N PHE A 242 -4.69 17.27 2.08
CA PHE A 242 -4.54 16.46 0.87
C PHE A 242 -4.03 15.04 1.19
N TYR A 243 -4.46 14.07 0.40
CA TYR A 243 -3.90 12.71 0.40
C TYR A 243 -3.30 12.37 -0.96
N LEU A 244 -2.03 12.00 -0.93
CA LEU A 244 -1.25 11.53 -2.07
C LEU A 244 -1.06 10.01 -1.98
N GLY A 245 -1.49 9.28 -3.00
CA GLY A 245 -1.30 7.84 -3.12
C GLY A 245 0.02 7.52 -3.81
N SER A 246 0.94 6.89 -3.09
CA SER A 246 2.14 6.27 -3.65
C SER A 246 1.86 4.83 -4.09
N ILE A 247 2.67 4.33 -5.02
CA ILE A 247 2.55 2.96 -5.53
C ILE A 247 2.96 1.97 -4.43
N GLY A 248 2.03 1.09 -4.03
CA GLY A 248 2.29 0.01 -3.09
C GLY A 248 3.00 -1.17 -3.76
N GLY A 249 4.08 -1.66 -3.17
CA GLY A 249 4.81 -2.83 -3.69
C GLY A 249 6.28 -2.56 -4.07
N PRO A 250 6.61 -1.60 -4.94
CA PRO A 250 7.97 -1.40 -5.47
C PRO A 250 8.92 -0.71 -4.47
N ALA A 251 9.00 -1.21 -3.24
CA ALA A 251 9.74 -0.61 -2.13
C ALA A 251 11.26 -0.52 -2.36
N ALA A 252 11.84 -1.49 -3.07
CA ALA A 252 13.26 -1.49 -3.41
C ALA A 252 13.59 -0.41 -4.44
N LEU A 253 12.72 -0.22 -5.45
CA LEU A 253 12.88 0.81 -6.47
C LEU A 253 12.77 2.21 -5.85
N LEU A 254 11.78 2.44 -4.96
CA LEU A 254 11.66 3.71 -4.23
C LEU A 254 12.91 4.01 -3.39
N ALA A 255 13.46 3.00 -2.72
CA ALA A 255 14.66 3.16 -1.92
C ALA A 255 15.91 3.48 -2.76
N GLN A 256 16.02 2.88 -3.94
CA GLN A 256 17.16 3.05 -4.84
C GLN A 256 17.11 4.39 -5.60
N GLU A 257 15.94 4.74 -6.15
CA GLU A 257 15.81 5.85 -7.09
C GLU A 257 15.32 7.14 -6.43
N SER A 258 14.54 7.05 -5.35
CA SER A 258 13.83 8.20 -4.79
C SER A 258 14.28 8.64 -3.40
N ILE A 259 14.80 7.76 -2.55
CA ILE A 259 15.16 8.10 -1.16
C ILE A 259 16.67 8.31 -1.04
N THR A 260 17.09 9.53 -0.74
CA THR A 260 18.51 9.93 -0.76
C THR A 260 19.12 10.03 0.64
N LYS A 261 18.30 10.17 1.68
CA LYS A 261 18.74 10.20 3.08
C LYS A 261 17.62 9.67 3.99
N VAL A 262 18.00 8.98 5.07
CA VAL A 262 17.09 8.52 6.14
C VAL A 262 17.70 8.85 7.49
N GLU A 263 16.93 9.50 8.35
CA GLU A 263 17.34 9.89 9.71
C GLU A 263 16.23 9.59 10.71
N CYS A 264 16.53 8.89 11.81
CA CYS A 264 15.59 8.70 12.90
C CYS A 264 15.56 9.99 13.74
N ILE A 265 14.41 10.64 13.85
CA ILE A 265 14.30 11.95 14.50
C ILE A 265 13.51 11.92 15.80
N ASP A 266 12.67 10.91 16.02
CA ASP A 266 11.85 10.78 17.22
C ASP A 266 11.48 9.31 17.48
N TYR A 267 11.19 8.99 18.74
CA TYR A 267 10.80 7.65 19.21
C TYR A 267 11.68 6.48 18.71
N PRO A 268 13.02 6.54 18.84
CA PRO A 268 13.93 5.49 18.33
C PRO A 268 13.66 4.10 18.95
N GLU A 269 13.05 4.05 20.14
CA GLU A 269 12.65 2.81 20.81
C GLU A 269 11.59 2.00 20.05
N LEU A 270 10.88 2.61 19.09
CA LEU A 270 9.85 1.96 18.29
C LEU A 270 10.40 1.17 17.09
N GLY A 271 11.72 1.13 16.91
CA GLY A 271 12.36 0.41 15.81
C GLY A 271 11.88 0.94 14.45
N MET A 272 11.34 0.07 13.59
CA MET A 272 10.86 0.50 12.26
C MET A 272 9.62 1.42 12.30
N GLU A 273 8.93 1.50 13.44
CA GLU A 273 7.79 2.42 13.65
C GLU A 273 8.18 3.75 14.33
N ALA A 274 9.49 4.01 14.48
CA ALA A 274 10.00 5.32 14.90
C ALA A 274 9.59 6.42 13.90
N VAL A 275 9.80 7.68 14.29
CA VAL A 275 9.63 8.80 13.36
C VAL A 275 10.93 9.03 12.62
N TRP A 276 10.84 9.03 11.30
CA TRP A 276 11.98 9.27 10.43
C TRP A 276 11.80 10.58 9.68
N LYS A 277 12.89 11.25 9.34
CA LYS A 277 12.93 12.27 8.30
C LYS A 277 13.70 11.70 7.12
N ILE A 278 13.08 11.75 5.94
CA ILE A 278 13.71 11.32 4.70
C ILE A 278 13.83 12.48 3.74
N GLU A 279 14.89 12.48 2.94
CA GLU A 279 15.01 13.34 1.77
C GLU A 279 14.66 12.52 0.53
N VAL A 280 13.80 13.08 -0.32
CA VAL A 280 13.38 12.40 -1.56
C VAL A 280 13.63 13.21 -2.81
N LYS A 281 13.82 12.50 -3.92
CA LYS A 281 13.92 13.05 -5.27
C LYS A 281 13.00 12.27 -6.20
N ASP A 282 12.23 12.99 -7.02
CA ASP A 282 11.29 12.42 -7.99
C ASP A 282 10.43 11.28 -7.39
N PHE A 283 9.95 11.43 -6.15
CA PHE A 283 9.17 10.40 -5.47
C PHE A 283 7.74 10.36 -6.05
N PRO A 284 7.28 9.22 -6.61
CA PRO A 284 6.03 9.16 -7.33
C PRO A 284 4.81 9.06 -6.41
N ALA A 285 3.80 9.88 -6.71
CA ALA A 285 2.49 9.83 -6.08
C ALA A 285 1.36 10.30 -7.03
N PHE A 286 0.13 10.06 -6.63
CA PHE A 286 -1.08 10.57 -7.28
C PHE A 286 -1.87 11.41 -6.27
N LEU A 287 -2.44 12.53 -6.69
CA LEU A 287 -3.42 13.24 -5.85
C LEU A 287 -4.71 12.41 -5.80
N LEU A 288 -5.02 11.83 -4.63
CA LEU A 288 -6.18 10.94 -4.47
C LEU A 288 -7.36 11.60 -3.76
N ILE A 289 -7.09 12.39 -2.72
CA ILE A 289 -8.12 13.19 -2.05
C ILE A 289 -7.64 14.63 -2.00
N ASP A 290 -8.49 15.54 -2.46
CA ASP A 290 -8.23 16.97 -2.41
C ASP A 290 -8.94 17.68 -1.25
N ASN A 291 -8.65 18.97 -1.12
CA ASN A 291 -9.25 19.86 -0.13
C ASN A 291 -10.68 20.34 -0.50
N LYS A 292 -11.31 19.78 -1.54
CA LYS A 292 -12.63 20.19 -2.05
C LYS A 292 -13.67 19.09 -1.87
N GLY A 293 -13.28 17.96 -1.28
CA GLY A 293 -14.13 16.79 -1.06
C GLY A 293 -14.17 15.83 -2.24
N ASN A 294 -13.22 15.92 -3.18
CA ASN A 294 -13.10 14.94 -4.27
C ASN A 294 -12.23 13.77 -3.80
N ASP A 295 -12.66 12.55 -4.13
CA ASP A 295 -11.91 11.31 -3.92
C ASP A 295 -11.83 10.55 -5.26
N PHE A 296 -10.60 10.15 -5.62
CA PHE A 296 -10.31 9.34 -6.80
C PHE A 296 -11.13 8.05 -6.86
N PHE A 297 -11.35 7.39 -5.71
CA PHE A 297 -12.02 6.08 -5.65
C PHE A 297 -13.54 6.16 -5.46
N ALA A 298 -14.12 7.36 -5.39
CA ALA A 298 -15.57 7.55 -5.23
C ALA A 298 -16.37 7.43 -6.55
N LYS A 299 -15.69 7.16 -7.67
CA LYS A 299 -16.27 7.01 -9.01
C LYS A 299 -16.44 5.56 -9.43
#